data_AF-A0A2M9IUU3-F1
#
_entry.id   AF-A0A2M9IUU3-F1
#
_cell.length_a   1.000
_cell.length_b   1.000
_cell.length_c   1.000
_cell.angle_alpha   90.00
_cell.angle_beta   90.00
_cell.angle_gamma   90.00
#
_symmetry.space_group_name_H-M   'P 1'
#
loop_
_entity.id
_entity.type
_entity.pdbx_description
1 polymer ?
#
loop_
_entity_poly.entity_id
_entity_poly.type
_entity_poly.pdbx_seq_one_letter_code
_entity_poly.pdbx_strand_id
1 'polypeptide(L)'
;MTMWTSLEPAAVAVDPGGRATARLRVRNTGDTVEEYRLSVVGAPAGWARIEPDTLRLYPGSEDTAEVSFAPPRSPDAPAGPAPYGIRVEPREHSEVRDVLEGQVTVAPFTEVRAELVPPSLVGRFRGRASVAVDNLGNTALTASLTVRDETNRLTYELTPNSVQAAPGRAAFAKLDIRPQHVRWTGSPEHHRITLSVRRSGDETPLQVTGGFEQRPVLPRWLLMAGSGLVAASIAGIALWLAFQPKVNTATGEMQAAAGARAVPQGAESPLPSAPPPAPPAQSGASAPAGDGSGGASGGGGGGGGGGEAASELGGGPPVVPPPPKKAAAAPNAPVGPVWDMGYKPDDIVTFAQYRLATLGNECTLKPGWTAGIIDQLTKDSLTCYQQHVMRDKKSSMQLTATDKKLGTLGRATLTSMWAQGIRAEQVKPGAKTYQVTQLAAALWWANQAGISDADLNRDRDYAHKGIDYFKAGQQGGYLMKSDAGLASAIKDYQSYVGLPQTGVADTKTINWLVGGDVKDRGNPGR
;
A
#
# COMPACT_ATOMS: atom_id res chain seq x y z
N MET A 1 55.88 0.69 30.97
CA MET A 1 55.10 -0.43 30.44
C MET A 1 54.97 -1.45 31.55
N THR A 2 53.77 -1.69 32.04
CA THR A 2 53.50 -2.57 33.20
C THR A 2 52.93 -3.93 32.79
N MET A 3 52.78 -4.21 31.50
CA MET A 3 52.35 -5.50 30.97
C MET A 3 52.96 -5.83 29.61
N TRP A 4 52.99 -7.12 29.29
CA TRP A 4 53.32 -7.66 27.96
C TRP A 4 52.17 -8.55 27.50
N THR A 5 51.82 -8.49 26.22
CA THR A 5 50.70 -9.22 25.65
C THR A 5 51.05 -9.81 24.28
N SER A 6 50.56 -11.01 23.98
CA SER A 6 50.68 -11.62 22.66
C SER A 6 49.40 -12.33 22.22
N LEU A 7 49.22 -12.44 20.90
CA LEU A 7 48.06 -13.07 20.28
C LEU A 7 48.51 -14.15 19.29
N GLU A 8 48.06 -15.39 19.49
CA GLU A 8 48.47 -16.56 18.70
C GLU A 8 47.26 -17.42 18.28
N PRO A 9 46.97 -17.55 16.96
CA PRO A 9 47.56 -16.81 15.85
C PRO A 9 46.96 -15.38 15.75
N ALA A 10 47.71 -14.46 15.16
CA ALA A 10 47.23 -13.09 14.91
C ALA A 10 46.16 -13.02 13.78
N ALA A 11 46.14 -14.03 12.91
CA ALA A 11 45.17 -14.16 11.82
C ALA A 11 44.49 -15.52 11.85
N VAL A 12 43.15 -15.53 11.77
CA VAL A 12 42.31 -16.73 11.82
C VAL A 12 41.33 -16.70 10.65
N ALA A 13 41.01 -17.85 10.07
CA ALA A 13 39.90 -18.00 9.11
C ALA A 13 38.76 -18.78 9.74
N VAL A 14 37.51 -18.41 9.42
CA VAL A 14 36.32 -19.05 9.98
C VAL A 14 35.19 -19.09 8.95
N ASP A 15 34.53 -20.24 8.87
CA ASP A 15 33.34 -20.40 8.06
C ASP A 15 32.10 -19.84 8.78
N PRO A 16 31.15 -19.21 8.07
CA PRO A 16 29.86 -18.81 8.63
C PRO A 16 29.11 -19.99 9.27
N GLY A 17 28.72 -19.84 10.53
CA GLY A 17 28.14 -20.91 11.36
C GLY A 17 29.16 -21.87 11.98
N GLY A 18 30.44 -21.71 11.67
CA GLY A 18 31.55 -22.43 12.29
C GLY A 18 32.09 -21.72 13.54
N ARG A 19 33.23 -22.22 14.02
CA ARG A 19 33.97 -21.63 15.13
C ARG A 19 35.46 -21.65 14.84
N ALA A 20 36.16 -20.58 15.23
CA ALA A 20 37.61 -20.55 15.24
C ALA A 20 38.10 -19.86 16.53
N THR A 21 39.35 -20.10 16.91
CA THR A 21 39.90 -19.60 18.18
C THR A 21 41.28 -18.98 18.00
N ALA A 22 41.59 -18.01 18.86
CA ALA A 22 42.92 -17.44 19.05
C ALA A 22 43.23 -17.37 20.55
N ARG A 23 44.51 -17.45 20.91
CA ARG A 23 44.96 -17.40 22.30
C ARG A 23 45.60 -16.06 22.59
N LEU A 24 45.06 -15.33 23.56
CA LEU A 24 45.69 -14.17 24.17
C LEU A 24 46.59 -14.64 25.32
N ARG A 25 47.83 -14.19 25.35
CA ARG A 25 48.70 -14.27 26.53
C ARG A 25 48.87 -12.89 27.14
N VAL A 26 48.78 -12.80 28.46
CA VAL A 26 49.00 -11.57 29.22
C VAL A 26 50.01 -11.85 30.33
N ARG A 27 51.03 -11.00 30.44
CA ARG A 27 52.06 -11.08 31.48
C ARG A 27 52.14 -9.77 32.24
N ASN A 28 52.08 -9.86 33.57
CA ASN A 28 52.29 -8.71 34.45
C ASN A 28 53.80 -8.44 34.58
N THR A 29 54.23 -7.25 34.16
CA THR A 29 55.64 -6.82 34.26
C THR A 29 55.85 -5.74 35.33
N GLY A 30 54.80 -5.40 36.08
CA GLY A 30 54.86 -4.55 37.26
C GLY A 30 55.33 -5.31 38.52
N ASP A 31 55.38 -4.58 39.62
CA ASP A 31 55.81 -5.03 40.94
C ASP A 31 54.63 -5.28 41.92
N THR A 32 53.41 -4.94 41.53
CA THR A 32 52.17 -5.22 42.29
C THR A 32 51.27 -6.23 41.58
N VAL A 33 50.38 -6.88 42.33
CA VAL A 33 49.31 -7.73 41.77
C VAL A 33 48.34 -6.83 41.00
N GLU A 34 47.93 -7.26 39.82
CA GLU A 34 47.06 -6.50 38.92
C GLU A 34 45.91 -7.38 38.41
N GLU A 35 44.74 -6.78 38.20
CA GLU A 35 43.58 -7.41 37.57
C GLU A 35 43.40 -6.81 36.17
N TYR A 36 43.52 -7.64 35.13
CA TYR A 36 43.33 -7.24 33.74
C TYR A 36 41.93 -7.62 33.27
N ARG A 37 41.16 -6.64 32.81
CA ARG A 37 39.88 -6.85 32.13
C ARG A 37 40.11 -6.93 30.62
N LEU A 38 39.54 -7.96 30.02
CA LEU A 38 39.73 -8.30 28.62
C LEU A 38 38.42 -8.10 27.87
N SER A 39 38.46 -7.37 26.75
CA SER A 39 37.28 -7.19 25.90
C SER A 39 37.63 -7.15 24.43
N VAL A 40 36.79 -7.79 23.60
CA VAL A 40 36.93 -7.76 22.15
C VAL A 40 36.22 -6.53 21.60
N VAL A 41 36.89 -5.79 20.73
CA VAL A 41 36.36 -4.59 20.05
C VAL A 41 36.52 -4.70 18.54
N GLY A 42 35.67 -4.00 17.80
CA GLY A 42 35.67 -4.00 16.33
C GLY A 42 34.53 -4.83 15.73
N ALA A 43 34.64 -5.14 14.44
CA ALA A 43 33.59 -5.81 13.67
C ALA A 43 33.12 -7.15 14.27
N PRO A 44 34.00 -8.03 14.80
CA PRO A 44 33.56 -9.31 15.32
C PRO A 44 33.02 -9.27 16.76
N ALA A 45 33.00 -8.12 17.44
CA ALA A 45 32.58 -8.05 18.84
C ALA A 45 31.15 -8.59 19.10
N GLY A 46 30.26 -8.54 18.10
CA GLY A 46 28.90 -9.10 18.20
C GLY A 46 28.83 -10.63 18.15
N TRP A 47 29.90 -11.31 17.74
CA TRP A 47 29.95 -12.77 17.56
C TRP A 47 31.30 -13.39 17.98
N ALA A 48 32.08 -12.64 18.76
CA ALA A 48 33.32 -13.08 19.38
C ALA A 48 33.17 -13.04 20.90
N ARG A 49 33.88 -13.94 21.59
CA ARG A 49 33.85 -14.04 23.04
C ARG A 49 35.24 -14.38 23.56
N ILE A 50 35.62 -13.74 24.66
CA ILE A 50 36.89 -13.99 25.35
C ILE A 50 36.62 -14.65 26.70
N GLU A 51 37.29 -15.76 26.98
CA GLU A 51 37.15 -16.49 28.24
C GLU A 51 38.52 -16.96 28.77
N PRO A 52 38.85 -16.67 30.04
CA PRO A 52 38.15 -15.74 30.95
C PRO A 52 38.24 -14.29 30.47
N ASP A 53 37.29 -13.44 30.87
CA ASP A 53 37.26 -12.01 30.59
C ASP A 53 38.02 -11.17 31.63
N THR A 54 38.47 -11.81 32.72
CA THR A 54 39.33 -11.21 33.74
C THR A 54 40.48 -12.13 34.10
N LEU A 55 41.70 -11.60 34.14
CA LEU A 55 42.91 -12.29 34.59
C LEU A 55 43.51 -11.57 35.79
N ARG A 56 43.77 -12.29 36.88
CA ARG A 56 44.43 -11.73 38.07
C ARG A 56 45.86 -12.28 38.15
N LEU A 57 46.84 -11.41 37.92
CA LEU A 57 48.24 -11.80 37.76
C LEU A 57 49.13 -11.20 38.84
N TYR A 58 49.95 -12.05 39.44
CA TYR A 58 51.05 -11.64 40.32
C TYR A 58 52.20 -11.01 39.51
N PRO A 59 53.05 -10.19 40.15
CA PRO A 59 54.28 -9.67 39.53
C PRO A 59 55.09 -10.77 38.84
N GLY A 60 55.42 -10.56 37.56
CA GLY A 60 56.22 -11.49 36.75
C GLY A 60 55.48 -12.71 36.21
N SER A 61 54.25 -12.98 36.64
CA SER A 61 53.43 -14.11 36.18
C SER A 61 52.69 -13.82 34.87
N GLU A 62 52.37 -14.88 34.13
CA GLU A 62 51.59 -14.84 32.89
C GLU A 62 50.43 -15.82 32.96
N ASP A 63 49.34 -15.49 32.27
CA ASP A 63 48.19 -16.38 32.06
C ASP A 63 47.58 -16.14 30.67
N THR A 64 46.63 -16.97 30.29
CA THR A 64 46.06 -16.98 28.94
C THR A 64 44.54 -16.90 28.94
N ALA A 65 44.00 -16.24 27.92
CA ALA A 65 42.57 -16.23 27.62
C ALA A 65 42.32 -16.73 26.19
N GLU A 66 41.25 -17.49 26.00
CA GLU A 66 40.83 -17.96 24.69
C GLU A 66 39.83 -16.97 24.08
N VAL A 67 40.12 -16.51 22.87
CA VAL A 67 39.21 -15.71 22.05
C VAL A 67 38.55 -16.65 21.05
N SER A 68 37.25 -16.82 21.17
CA SER A 68 36.43 -17.63 20.27
C SER A 68 35.64 -16.75 19.31
N PHE A 69 35.64 -17.10 18.03
CA PHE A 69 34.91 -16.44 16.95
C PHE A 69 33.84 -17.39 16.43
N ALA A 70 32.57 -16.97 16.46
CA ALA A 70 31.45 -17.77 15.98
C ALA A 70 30.51 -16.91 15.11
N PRO A 71 30.93 -16.52 13.90
CA PRO A 71 30.10 -15.70 13.02
C PRO A 71 28.80 -16.44 12.68
N PRO A 72 27.63 -15.80 12.81
CA PRO A 72 26.37 -16.43 12.42
C PRO A 72 26.38 -16.75 10.93
N ARG A 73 25.63 -17.78 10.54
CA ARG A 73 25.33 -18.06 9.13
C ARG A 73 24.22 -17.12 8.64
N SER A 74 24.51 -15.82 8.66
CA SER A 74 23.60 -14.73 8.30
C SER A 74 24.39 -13.60 7.62
N PRO A 75 23.72 -12.70 6.87
CA PRO A 75 24.37 -11.55 6.25
C PRO A 75 24.99 -10.56 7.25
N ASP A 76 24.74 -10.73 8.56
CA ASP A 76 25.28 -9.88 9.63
C ASP A 76 26.79 -10.04 9.85
N ALA A 77 27.38 -11.12 9.32
CA ALA A 77 28.82 -11.36 9.30
C ALA A 77 29.35 -11.25 7.85
N PRO A 78 29.74 -10.06 7.38
CA PRO A 78 30.24 -9.85 6.01
C PRO A 78 31.43 -10.74 5.70
N ALA A 79 31.49 -11.25 4.46
CA ALA A 79 32.64 -12.02 4.00
C ALA A 79 33.90 -11.16 3.88
N GLY A 80 35.05 -11.77 4.11
CA GLY A 80 36.35 -11.14 3.97
C GLY A 80 37.03 -10.82 5.30
N PRO A 81 38.10 -10.02 5.27
CA PRO A 81 38.89 -9.74 6.46
C PRO A 81 38.18 -8.75 7.39
N ALA A 82 37.96 -9.16 8.63
CA ALA A 82 37.39 -8.36 9.71
C ALA A 82 38.48 -8.10 10.77
N PRO A 83 39.04 -6.87 10.83
CA PRO A 83 39.98 -6.52 11.88
C PRO A 83 39.29 -6.43 13.24
N TYR A 84 40.01 -6.81 14.29
CA TYR A 84 39.55 -6.72 15.67
C TYR A 84 40.66 -6.27 16.61
N GLY A 85 40.25 -5.67 17.72
CA GLY A 85 41.13 -5.33 18.82
C GLY A 85 40.76 -6.16 20.05
N ILE A 86 41.75 -6.57 20.83
CA ILE A 86 41.57 -7.08 22.19
C ILE A 86 42.08 -6.00 23.11
N ARG A 87 41.17 -5.39 23.85
CA ARG A 87 41.49 -4.37 24.83
C ARG A 87 41.83 -5.05 26.16
N VAL A 88 43.01 -4.73 26.67
CA VAL A 88 43.53 -5.21 27.96
C VAL A 88 43.60 -3.99 28.88
N GLU A 89 42.68 -3.91 29.85
CA GLU A 89 42.59 -2.79 30.80
C GLU A 89 43.03 -3.25 32.20
N PRO A 90 44.17 -2.76 32.71
CA PRO A 90 44.54 -2.91 34.11
C PRO A 90 43.53 -2.16 35.00
N ARG A 91 43.18 -2.73 36.15
CA ARG A 91 42.20 -2.14 37.06
C ARG A 91 42.81 -1.07 37.96
N GLU A 92 44.00 -1.31 38.50
CA GLU A 92 44.66 -0.35 39.39
C GLU A 92 45.29 0.80 38.57
N HIS A 93 45.83 0.49 37.38
CA HIS A 93 46.51 1.45 36.50
C HIS A 93 45.79 1.61 35.15
N SER A 94 44.56 2.13 35.19
CA SER A 94 43.69 2.26 34.00
C SER A 94 44.26 3.13 32.87
N GLU A 95 45.24 3.98 33.16
CA GLU A 95 45.96 4.83 32.22
C GLU A 95 46.91 4.07 31.28
N VAL A 96 47.25 2.81 31.59
CA VAL A 96 48.21 1.97 30.84
C VAL A 96 47.53 0.91 29.98
N ARG A 97 46.30 1.18 29.52
CA ARG A 97 45.55 0.29 28.61
C ARG A 97 46.31 -0.01 27.32
N ASP A 98 46.24 -1.27 26.87
CA ASP A 98 46.80 -1.73 25.60
C ASP A 98 45.70 -2.34 24.71
N VAL A 99 45.91 -2.31 23.40
CA VAL A 99 45.00 -2.88 22.41
C VAL A 99 45.80 -3.71 21.44
N LEU A 100 45.61 -5.03 21.49
CA LEU A 100 46.20 -5.95 20.53
C LEU A 100 45.31 -6.06 19.31
N GLU A 101 45.91 -5.87 18.14
CA GLU A 101 45.20 -6.02 16.87
C GLU A 101 45.32 -7.45 16.35
N GLY A 102 44.21 -7.98 15.84
CA GLY A 102 44.14 -9.26 15.15
C GLY A 102 43.20 -9.18 13.95
N GLN A 103 43.22 -10.23 13.13
CA GLN A 103 42.38 -10.32 11.94
C GLN A 103 41.64 -11.65 11.90
N VAL A 104 40.33 -11.61 11.69
CA VAL A 104 39.52 -12.79 11.41
C VAL A 104 38.97 -12.69 10.01
N THR A 105 39.21 -13.70 9.16
CA THR A 105 38.72 -13.75 7.79
C THR A 105 37.49 -14.65 7.75
N VAL A 106 36.33 -14.04 7.48
CA VAL A 106 35.06 -14.77 7.36
C VAL A 106 34.92 -15.30 5.93
N ALA A 107 34.72 -16.60 5.78
CA ALA A 107 34.54 -17.20 4.46
C ALA A 107 33.24 -16.71 3.79
N PRO A 108 33.21 -16.62 2.45
CA PRO A 108 31.99 -16.26 1.74
C PRO A 108 30.97 -17.41 1.82
N PHE A 109 29.72 -17.07 2.17
CA PHE A 109 28.58 -17.96 1.98
C PHE A 109 27.50 -17.26 1.17
N THR A 110 26.77 -18.06 0.41
CA THR A 110 25.78 -17.55 -0.52
C THR A 110 24.50 -18.33 -0.38
N GLU A 111 23.42 -17.59 -0.18
CA GLU A 111 22.07 -18.13 -0.10
C GLU A 111 21.15 -17.12 -0.78
N VAL A 112 20.40 -17.58 -1.77
CA VAL A 112 19.59 -16.71 -2.62
C VAL A 112 18.18 -17.26 -2.61
N ARG A 113 17.22 -16.37 -2.41
CA ARG A 113 15.79 -16.68 -2.56
C ARG A 113 15.22 -15.77 -3.62
N ALA A 114 14.34 -16.32 -4.45
CA ALA A 114 13.64 -15.54 -5.45
C ALA A 114 12.14 -15.82 -5.35
N GLU A 115 11.34 -14.79 -5.57
CA GLU A 115 9.88 -14.87 -5.53
C GLU A 115 9.26 -14.03 -6.64
N LEU A 116 8.16 -14.54 -7.19
CA LEU A 116 7.32 -13.82 -8.13
C LEU A 116 6.08 -13.29 -7.41
N VAL A 117 5.89 -11.97 -7.40
CA VAL A 117 4.82 -11.30 -6.67
C VAL A 117 3.94 -10.49 -7.64
N PRO A 118 2.66 -10.87 -7.85
CA PRO A 118 2.00 -12.08 -7.35
C PRO A 118 2.45 -13.36 -8.11
N PRO A 119 2.30 -14.56 -7.51
CA PRO A 119 2.70 -15.83 -8.14
C PRO A 119 1.75 -16.29 -9.26
N SER A 120 0.51 -15.84 -9.23
CA SER A 120 -0.47 -16.04 -10.30
C SER A 120 -1.03 -14.69 -10.74
N LEU A 121 -0.89 -14.41 -12.03
CA LEU A 121 -1.32 -13.19 -12.69
C LEU A 121 -2.61 -13.47 -13.45
N VAL A 122 -3.53 -12.50 -13.43
CA VAL A 122 -4.79 -12.59 -14.17
C VAL A 122 -4.91 -11.35 -15.04
N GLY A 123 -5.13 -11.53 -16.34
CA GLY A 123 -5.20 -10.40 -17.26
C GLY A 123 -5.86 -10.74 -18.60
N ARG A 124 -6.34 -9.71 -19.29
CA ARG A 124 -6.88 -9.85 -20.66
C ARG A 124 -5.81 -9.54 -21.71
N PHE A 125 -5.06 -8.45 -21.49
CA PHE A 125 -4.08 -7.91 -22.45
C PHE A 125 -2.67 -7.76 -21.86
N ARG A 126 -2.54 -7.72 -20.54
CA ARG A 126 -1.26 -7.54 -19.84
C ARG A 126 -1.37 -8.11 -18.42
N GLY A 127 -0.30 -8.70 -17.93
CA GLY A 127 -0.05 -9.00 -16.52
C GLY A 127 1.18 -8.23 -16.06
N ARG A 128 1.17 -7.75 -14.81
CA ARG A 128 2.33 -7.10 -14.18
C ARG A 128 2.68 -7.83 -12.90
N ALA A 129 3.91 -8.28 -12.78
CA ALA A 129 4.47 -8.83 -11.55
C ALA A 129 5.75 -8.09 -11.18
N SER A 130 6.17 -8.26 -9.93
CA SER A 130 7.50 -7.94 -9.45
C SER A 130 8.23 -9.24 -9.15
N VAL A 131 9.48 -9.32 -9.58
CA VAL A 131 10.42 -10.36 -9.18
C VAL A 131 11.23 -9.80 -8.02
N ALA A 132 11.19 -10.46 -6.87
CA ALA A 132 12.03 -10.17 -5.72
C ALA A 132 13.17 -11.19 -5.68
N VAL A 133 14.41 -10.71 -5.55
CA VAL A 133 15.61 -11.54 -5.37
C VAL A 133 16.27 -11.13 -4.06
N ASP A 134 16.18 -11.99 -3.06
CA ASP A 134 16.71 -11.77 -1.74
C ASP A 134 18.10 -12.40 -1.64
N ASN A 135 19.08 -11.58 -1.23
CA ASN A 135 20.42 -12.05 -0.92
C ASN A 135 20.52 -12.34 0.58
N LEU A 136 20.39 -13.62 0.94
CA LEU A 136 20.55 -14.12 2.32
C LEU A 136 22.02 -14.48 2.63
N GLY A 137 22.91 -14.35 1.65
CA GLY A 137 24.35 -14.54 1.80
C GLY A 137 25.07 -13.33 2.41
N ASN A 138 26.35 -13.52 2.79
CA ASN A 138 27.22 -12.45 3.29
C ASN A 138 28.13 -11.82 2.21
N THR A 139 27.90 -12.13 0.93
CA THR A 139 28.61 -11.55 -0.22
C THR A 139 27.64 -10.82 -1.14
N ALA A 140 28.12 -9.84 -1.91
CA ALA A 140 27.29 -9.16 -2.89
C ALA A 140 26.82 -10.15 -3.99
N LEU A 141 25.53 -10.16 -4.25
CA LEU A 141 24.90 -11.01 -5.26
C LEU A 141 24.70 -10.21 -6.55
N THR A 142 25.18 -10.76 -7.67
CA THR A 142 24.81 -10.30 -9.01
C THR A 142 24.09 -11.43 -9.73
N ALA A 143 22.85 -11.19 -10.17
CA ALA A 143 22.02 -12.20 -10.81
C ALA A 143 21.38 -11.66 -12.10
N SER A 144 21.33 -12.51 -13.12
CA SER A 144 20.58 -12.30 -14.35
C SER A 144 19.22 -12.99 -14.26
N LEU A 145 18.20 -12.34 -14.81
CA LEU A 145 16.81 -12.77 -14.75
C LEU A 145 16.33 -13.11 -16.15
N THR A 146 15.80 -14.32 -16.32
CA THR A 146 15.20 -14.76 -17.57
C THR A 146 13.85 -15.40 -17.30
N VAL A 147 12.88 -15.19 -18.19
CA VAL A 147 11.54 -15.78 -18.08
C VAL A 147 11.27 -16.61 -19.33
N ARG A 148 10.65 -17.76 -19.13
CA ARG A 148 10.17 -18.66 -20.17
C ARG A 148 8.74 -19.07 -19.88
N ASP A 149 7.95 -19.35 -20.91
CA ASP A 149 6.70 -20.11 -20.80
C ASP A 149 6.83 -21.45 -21.51
N GLU A 150 5.99 -22.40 -21.11
CA GLU A 150 5.92 -23.71 -21.78
C GLU A 150 5.27 -23.62 -23.18
N THR A 151 4.40 -22.62 -23.39
CA THR A 151 3.55 -22.52 -24.59
C THR A 151 4.13 -21.66 -25.71
N ASN A 152 5.15 -20.86 -25.46
CA ASN A 152 5.68 -19.81 -26.36
C ASN A 152 4.61 -18.85 -26.91
N ARG A 153 3.62 -18.49 -26.09
CA ARG A 153 2.48 -17.62 -26.47
C ARG A 153 2.47 -16.27 -25.77
N LEU A 154 3.47 -16.01 -24.93
CA LEU A 154 3.59 -14.78 -24.18
C LEU A 154 4.84 -14.00 -24.63
N THR A 155 4.81 -12.69 -24.43
CA THR A 155 5.93 -11.77 -24.59
C THR A 155 6.23 -11.15 -23.24
N TYR A 156 7.50 -11.11 -22.86
CA TYR A 156 7.96 -10.65 -21.55
C TYR A 156 8.90 -9.48 -21.69
N GLU A 157 8.85 -8.61 -20.69
CA GLU A 157 9.77 -7.50 -20.54
C GLU A 157 10.18 -7.44 -19.07
N LEU A 158 11.47 -7.60 -18.79
CA LEU A 158 12.04 -7.46 -17.45
C LEU A 158 12.83 -6.16 -17.35
N THR A 159 12.54 -5.38 -16.31
CA THR A 159 13.22 -4.11 -16.07
C THR A 159 13.62 -3.97 -14.60
N PRO A 160 14.92 -4.05 -14.26
CA PRO A 160 16.05 -4.48 -15.11
C PRO A 160 16.07 -6.01 -15.32
N ASN A 161 16.83 -6.48 -16.32
CA ASN A 161 17.06 -7.92 -16.57
C ASN A 161 18.25 -8.51 -15.79
N SER A 162 19.01 -7.66 -15.10
CA SER A 162 20.06 -8.03 -14.17
C SER A 162 19.94 -7.18 -12.91
N VAL A 163 20.18 -7.80 -11.77
CA VAL A 163 20.01 -7.18 -10.46
C VAL A 163 21.26 -7.40 -9.60
N GLN A 164 21.58 -6.40 -8.79
CA GLN A 164 22.61 -6.49 -7.77
C GLN A 164 21.99 -6.27 -6.40
N ALA A 165 22.29 -7.17 -5.46
CA ALA A 165 21.81 -7.11 -4.10
C ALA A 165 22.99 -7.21 -3.13
N ALA A 166 23.12 -6.23 -2.24
CA ALA A 166 24.06 -6.29 -1.13
C ALA A 166 23.68 -7.41 -0.14
N PRO A 167 24.60 -7.89 0.71
CA PRO A 167 24.28 -8.85 1.77
C PRO A 167 23.05 -8.43 2.59
N GLY A 168 22.10 -9.34 2.78
CA GLY A 168 20.87 -9.09 3.54
C GLY A 168 19.87 -8.13 2.88
N ARG A 169 20.04 -7.80 1.59
CA ARG A 169 19.15 -6.92 0.84
C ARG A 169 18.41 -7.67 -0.26
N ALA A 170 17.26 -7.13 -0.62
CA ALA A 170 16.46 -7.56 -1.75
C ALA A 170 16.69 -6.64 -2.94
N ALA A 171 16.72 -7.20 -4.15
CA ALA A 171 16.63 -6.46 -5.39
C ALA A 171 15.35 -6.81 -6.14
N PHE A 172 14.76 -5.82 -6.80
CA PHE A 172 13.48 -5.95 -7.47
C PHE A 172 13.60 -5.70 -8.97
N ALA A 173 12.91 -6.52 -9.75
CA ALA A 173 12.73 -6.30 -11.19
C ALA A 173 11.24 -6.36 -11.55
N LYS A 174 10.79 -5.44 -12.40
CA LYS A 174 9.41 -5.45 -12.91
C LYS A 174 9.31 -6.45 -14.05
N LEU A 175 8.30 -7.31 -14.02
CA LEU A 175 7.95 -8.25 -15.07
C LEU A 175 6.63 -7.83 -15.70
N ASP A 176 6.69 -7.47 -16.97
CA ASP A 176 5.51 -7.23 -17.80
C ASP A 176 5.28 -8.40 -18.75
N ILE A 177 4.09 -8.98 -18.68
CA ILE A 177 3.67 -10.12 -19.52
C ILE A 177 2.57 -9.65 -20.44
N ARG A 178 2.70 -9.91 -21.75
CA ARG A 178 1.67 -9.62 -22.76
C ARG A 178 1.39 -10.91 -23.54
N PRO A 179 0.13 -11.37 -23.66
CA PRO A 179 -0.20 -12.47 -24.56
C PRO A 179 -0.03 -12.03 -26.01
N GLN A 180 0.53 -12.89 -26.85
CA GLN A 180 0.73 -12.60 -28.27
C GLN A 180 -0.59 -12.52 -29.05
N HIS A 181 -1.61 -13.28 -28.63
CA HIS A 181 -2.94 -13.27 -29.23
C HIS A 181 -4.01 -12.89 -28.21
N VAL A 182 -4.91 -11.99 -28.60
CA VAL A 182 -6.05 -11.58 -27.78
C VAL A 182 -7.14 -12.65 -27.82
N ARG A 183 -7.58 -13.11 -26.65
CA ARG A 183 -8.73 -14.01 -26.50
C ARG A 183 -10.02 -13.19 -26.46
N TRP A 184 -10.75 -13.13 -27.58
CA TRP A 184 -12.02 -12.40 -27.63
C TRP A 184 -13.16 -13.14 -26.92
N THR A 185 -13.18 -14.47 -27.01
CA THR A 185 -14.24 -15.33 -26.45
C THR A 185 -13.67 -16.65 -25.91
N GLY A 186 -14.51 -17.44 -25.23
CA GLY A 186 -14.19 -18.79 -24.78
C GLY A 186 -13.84 -18.87 -23.30
N SER A 187 -13.22 -19.99 -22.90
CA SER A 187 -12.76 -20.22 -21.52
C SER A 187 -11.39 -19.56 -21.27
N PRO A 188 -11.06 -19.21 -20.00
CA PRO A 188 -9.74 -18.73 -19.63
C PRO A 188 -8.63 -19.71 -20.00
N GLU A 189 -7.52 -19.19 -20.53
CA GLU A 189 -6.34 -19.98 -20.90
C GLU A 189 -5.25 -19.78 -19.85
N HIS A 190 -4.64 -20.86 -19.37
CA HIS A 190 -3.62 -20.81 -18.33
C HIS A 190 -2.24 -21.03 -18.94
N HIS A 191 -1.34 -20.08 -18.73
CA HIS A 191 0.05 -20.18 -19.14
C HIS A 191 0.93 -20.37 -17.91
N ARG A 192 1.74 -21.43 -17.89
CA ARG A 192 2.76 -21.60 -16.86
C ARG A 192 4.04 -20.88 -17.29
N ILE A 193 4.58 -20.08 -16.38
CA ILE A 193 5.83 -19.34 -16.57
C ILE A 193 6.87 -19.82 -15.58
N THR A 194 8.12 -19.87 -16.02
CA THR A 194 9.28 -20.20 -15.21
C THR A 194 10.25 -19.03 -15.26
N LEU A 195 10.48 -18.40 -14.12
CA LEU A 195 11.52 -17.42 -13.90
C LEU A 195 12.79 -18.16 -13.51
N SER A 196 13.86 -17.97 -14.27
CA SER A 196 15.20 -18.47 -13.97
C SER A 196 16.08 -17.33 -13.49
N VAL A 197 16.49 -17.40 -12.23
CA VAL A 197 17.44 -16.49 -11.61
C VAL A 197 18.82 -17.15 -11.65
N ARG A 198 19.70 -16.63 -12.50
CA ARG A 198 21.05 -17.16 -12.67
C ARG A 198 22.06 -16.21 -12.06
N ARG A 199 22.77 -16.69 -11.06
CA ARG A 199 23.87 -15.96 -10.42
C ARG A 199 25.08 -15.92 -11.35
N SER A 200 25.83 -14.82 -11.30
CA SER A 200 27.13 -14.70 -11.97
C SER A 200 28.13 -15.71 -11.39
N GLY A 201 28.76 -16.51 -12.26
CA GLY A 201 29.73 -17.53 -11.87
C GLY A 201 29.14 -18.89 -11.48
N ASP A 202 27.80 -19.03 -11.47
CA ASP A 202 27.11 -20.28 -11.17
C ASP A 202 26.38 -20.81 -12.42
N GLU A 203 26.41 -22.13 -12.61
CA GLU A 203 25.76 -22.78 -13.76
C GLU A 203 24.32 -23.17 -13.47
N THR A 204 23.97 -23.36 -12.19
CA THR A 204 22.63 -23.82 -11.81
C THR A 204 21.68 -22.63 -11.58
N PRO A 205 20.65 -22.43 -12.42
CA PRO A 205 19.68 -21.38 -12.20
C PRO A 205 18.68 -21.77 -11.11
N LEU A 206 18.38 -20.83 -10.22
CA LEU A 206 17.25 -20.95 -9.31
C LEU A 206 15.96 -20.72 -10.09
N GLN A 207 15.06 -21.70 -10.10
CA GLN A 207 13.80 -21.63 -10.84
C GLN A 207 12.63 -21.33 -9.92
N VAL A 208 11.82 -20.34 -10.32
CA VAL A 208 10.58 -19.94 -9.64
C VAL A 208 9.44 -20.06 -10.64
N THR A 209 8.41 -20.82 -10.29
CA THR A 209 7.25 -21.05 -11.15
C THR A 209 6.13 -20.07 -10.83
N GLY A 210 5.48 -19.55 -11.86
CA GLY A 210 4.29 -18.72 -11.77
C GLY A 210 3.23 -19.09 -12.80
N GLY A 211 2.07 -18.45 -12.71
CA GLY A 211 0.97 -18.61 -13.65
C GLY A 211 0.50 -17.29 -14.25
N PHE A 212 0.02 -17.32 -15.49
CA PHE A 212 -0.73 -16.23 -16.11
C PHE A 212 -2.05 -16.78 -16.67
N GLU A 213 -3.17 -16.40 -16.08
CA GLU A 213 -4.52 -16.69 -16.56
C GLU A 213 -4.96 -15.59 -17.54
N GLN A 214 -5.00 -15.95 -18.82
CA GLN A 214 -5.52 -15.09 -19.88
C GLN A 214 -7.05 -15.17 -19.93
N ARG A 215 -7.72 -14.09 -19.51
CA ARG A 215 -9.18 -14.00 -19.54
C ARG A 215 -9.69 -13.49 -20.90
N PRO A 216 -10.86 -13.96 -21.35
CA PRO A 216 -11.49 -13.44 -22.55
C PRO A 216 -11.95 -11.98 -22.36
N VAL A 217 -11.95 -11.22 -23.45
CA VAL A 217 -12.36 -9.81 -23.46
C VAL A 217 -13.88 -9.66 -23.32
N LEU A 218 -14.65 -10.46 -24.07
CA LEU A 218 -16.11 -10.39 -24.10
C LEU A 218 -16.73 -11.71 -23.61
N PRO A 219 -17.74 -11.67 -22.72
CA PRO A 219 -18.51 -12.85 -22.38
C PRO A 219 -19.37 -13.28 -23.58
N ARG A 220 -19.53 -14.60 -23.81
CA ARG A 220 -20.19 -15.14 -25.01
C ARG A 220 -21.61 -14.61 -25.24
N TRP A 221 -22.36 -14.31 -24.17
CA TRP A 221 -23.73 -13.79 -24.28
C TRP A 221 -23.79 -12.42 -24.96
N LEU A 222 -22.75 -11.60 -24.84
CA LEU A 222 -22.72 -10.26 -25.40
C LEU A 222 -22.60 -10.29 -26.92
N LEU A 223 -21.92 -11.30 -27.47
CA LEU A 223 -21.93 -11.57 -28.91
C LEU A 223 -23.28 -12.10 -29.39
N MET A 224 -23.95 -12.92 -28.60
CA MET A 224 -25.31 -13.40 -28.94
C MET A 224 -26.32 -12.26 -28.92
N ALA A 225 -26.27 -11.39 -27.91
CA ALA A 225 -27.10 -10.19 -27.82
C ALA A 225 -26.79 -9.19 -28.93
N GLY A 226 -25.50 -8.96 -29.23
CA GLY A 226 -25.06 -8.11 -30.33
C GLY A 226 -25.50 -8.63 -31.69
N SER A 227 -25.36 -9.94 -31.94
CA SER A 227 -25.90 -10.62 -33.13
C SER A 227 -27.40 -10.42 -33.26
N GLY A 228 -28.16 -10.60 -32.17
CA GLY A 228 -29.61 -10.37 -32.14
C GLY A 228 -29.98 -8.92 -32.45
N LEU A 229 -29.26 -7.95 -31.90
CA LEU A 229 -29.44 -6.53 -32.22
C LEU A 229 -29.14 -6.21 -33.68
N VAL A 230 -28.08 -6.79 -34.26
CA VAL A 230 -27.77 -6.62 -35.69
C VAL A 230 -28.88 -7.22 -36.56
N ALA A 231 -29.34 -8.43 -36.24
CA ALA A 231 -30.45 -9.06 -36.94
C ALA A 231 -31.76 -8.24 -36.83
N ALA A 232 -32.08 -7.72 -35.65
CA ALA A 232 -33.24 -6.86 -35.42
C ALA A 232 -33.10 -5.52 -36.18
N SER A 233 -31.90 -4.94 -36.23
CA SER A 233 -31.60 -3.75 -37.03
C SER A 233 -31.85 -4.00 -38.52
N ILE A 234 -31.32 -5.11 -39.05
CA ILE A 234 -31.50 -5.50 -40.47
C ILE A 234 -32.98 -5.72 -40.76
N ALA A 235 -33.70 -6.42 -39.88
CA ALA A 235 -35.13 -6.64 -40.01
C ALA A 235 -35.93 -5.32 -39.98
N GLY A 236 -35.59 -4.41 -39.06
CA GLY A 236 -36.22 -3.09 -38.96
C GLY A 236 -35.99 -2.23 -40.20
N ILE A 237 -34.77 -2.23 -40.76
CA ILE A 237 -34.46 -1.55 -42.02
C ILE A 237 -35.23 -2.18 -43.19
N ALA A 238 -35.32 -3.51 -43.27
CA ALA A 238 -36.08 -4.20 -44.30
C ALA A 238 -37.59 -3.88 -44.20
N LEU A 239 -38.15 -3.84 -42.99
CA LEU A 239 -39.54 -3.45 -42.73
C LEU A 239 -39.79 -2.00 -43.11
N TRP A 240 -38.87 -1.10 -42.79
CA TRP A 240 -38.94 0.32 -43.16
C TRP A 240 -38.93 0.51 -44.69
N LEU A 241 -38.09 -0.24 -45.42
CA LEU A 241 -38.03 -0.18 -46.87
C LEU A 241 -39.26 -0.83 -47.55
N ALA A 242 -39.82 -1.89 -46.94
CA ALA A 242 -41.03 -2.56 -47.45
C ALA A 242 -42.31 -1.73 -47.20
N PHE A 243 -42.37 -1.00 -46.08
CA PHE A 243 -43.46 -0.09 -45.72
C PHE A 243 -43.15 1.36 -46.10
N GLN A 244 -42.70 1.61 -47.35
CA GLN A 244 -42.74 2.95 -47.90
C GLN A 244 -44.20 3.44 -47.93
N PRO A 245 -44.60 4.46 -47.14
CA PRO A 245 -45.96 4.96 -47.21
C PRO A 245 -46.16 5.59 -48.59
N LYS A 246 -47.14 5.07 -49.35
CA LYS A 246 -47.65 5.75 -50.54
C LYS A 246 -48.31 7.05 -50.09
N VAL A 247 -47.52 8.11 -49.98
CA VAL A 247 -48.02 9.48 -49.87
C VAL A 247 -48.66 9.82 -51.21
N ASN A 248 -49.97 9.58 -51.32
CA ASN A 248 -50.77 10.18 -52.38
C ASN A 248 -50.81 11.69 -52.09
N THR A 249 -49.91 12.45 -52.70
CA THR A 249 -50.12 13.88 -52.88
C THR A 249 -51.40 14.04 -53.69
N ALA A 250 -52.48 14.43 -53.03
CA ALA A 250 -53.70 14.88 -53.69
C ALA A 250 -53.39 16.21 -54.40
N THR A 251 -52.84 16.12 -55.60
CA THR A 251 -52.73 17.23 -56.53
C THR A 251 -54.14 17.55 -57.02
N GLY A 252 -54.79 18.53 -56.39
CA GLY A 252 -56.00 19.13 -56.95
C GLY A 252 -55.62 19.91 -58.21
N GLU A 253 -55.94 19.36 -59.38
CA GLU A 253 -55.87 20.05 -60.66
C GLU A 253 -56.87 21.22 -60.67
N MET A 254 -56.37 22.45 -60.60
CA MET A 254 -57.14 23.61 -61.06
C MET A 254 -57.03 23.69 -62.58
N GLN A 255 -58.05 23.17 -63.26
CA GLN A 255 -58.25 23.39 -64.69
C GLN A 255 -58.66 24.84 -64.95
N ALA A 256 -57.92 25.50 -65.83
CA ALA A 256 -58.22 26.80 -66.39
C ALA A 256 -59.51 26.75 -67.23
N ALA A 257 -60.45 27.65 -66.93
CA ALA A 257 -61.52 28.01 -67.85
C ALA A 257 -61.38 29.49 -68.22
N ALA A 258 -61.25 29.73 -69.53
CA ALA A 258 -61.11 31.04 -70.15
C ALA A 258 -62.44 31.80 -70.16
N GLY A 259 -62.38 33.13 -69.94
CA GLY A 259 -63.51 34.03 -70.10
C GLY A 259 -63.10 35.49 -69.87
N ALA A 260 -62.69 36.17 -70.93
CA ALA A 260 -62.39 37.59 -70.95
C ALA A 260 -63.66 38.44 -70.75
N ARG A 261 -63.62 39.55 -69.99
CA ARG A 261 -63.58 40.96 -70.48
C ARG A 261 -63.80 42.01 -69.36
N ALA A 262 -63.08 43.12 -69.53
CA ALA A 262 -63.33 44.52 -69.13
C ALA A 262 -63.26 44.95 -67.64
N VAL A 263 -62.21 45.73 -67.36
CA VAL A 263 -61.98 46.64 -66.20
C VAL A 263 -62.85 47.91 -66.36
N PRO A 264 -63.20 48.66 -65.28
CA PRO A 264 -62.39 49.84 -64.92
C PRO A 264 -62.31 50.24 -63.42
N GLN A 265 -61.13 50.80 -63.10
CA GLN A 265 -60.83 51.97 -62.24
C GLN A 265 -60.98 51.95 -60.70
N GLY A 266 -59.86 52.32 -60.06
CA GLY A 266 -59.78 52.95 -58.73
C GLY A 266 -58.35 52.93 -58.16
N ALA A 267 -57.71 54.09 -58.04
CA ALA A 267 -56.34 54.35 -57.53
C ALA A 267 -56.15 53.93 -56.04
N GLU A 268 -54.99 53.86 -55.39
CA GLU A 268 -53.67 54.52 -55.44
C GLU A 268 -52.74 53.68 -54.52
N SER A 269 -51.46 53.38 -54.79
CA SER A 269 -50.26 54.13 -54.38
C SER A 269 -49.09 53.14 -54.09
N PRO A 270 -47.81 53.57 -54.10
CA PRO A 270 -46.71 52.84 -54.72
C PRO A 270 -45.69 52.14 -53.79
N LEU A 271 -44.96 51.19 -54.38
CA LEU A 271 -43.79 50.48 -53.84
C LEU A 271 -42.50 51.33 -53.88
N PRO A 272 -41.60 51.23 -52.88
CA PRO A 272 -40.23 51.73 -52.97
C PRO A 272 -39.20 50.67 -53.40
N SER A 273 -38.13 51.20 -53.99
CA SER A 273 -37.20 50.59 -54.95
C SER A 273 -35.90 50.01 -54.35
N ALA A 274 -35.23 49.16 -55.14
CA ALA A 274 -33.91 48.58 -54.89
C ALA A 274 -32.74 49.55 -55.16
N PRO A 275 -31.57 49.42 -54.48
CA PRO A 275 -30.38 50.23 -54.74
C PRO A 275 -29.38 49.61 -55.75
N PRO A 276 -28.47 50.44 -56.32
CA PRO A 276 -27.61 50.15 -57.50
C PRO A 276 -26.17 49.66 -57.18
N PRO A 277 -25.32 49.38 -58.20
CA PRO A 277 -24.11 48.54 -58.10
C PRO A 277 -22.75 49.28 -57.94
N ALA A 278 -21.70 48.52 -57.61
CA ALA A 278 -20.25 48.89 -57.58
C ALA A 278 -19.64 49.01 -59.01
N PRO A 279 -18.42 49.58 -59.31
CA PRO A 279 -17.06 49.39 -58.67
C PRO A 279 -16.06 50.59 -58.90
N PRO A 280 -14.69 50.52 -59.03
CA PRO A 280 -13.59 49.70 -58.46
C PRO A 280 -12.30 50.46 -57.93
N ALA A 281 -11.42 49.68 -57.24
CA ALA A 281 -9.93 49.58 -57.30
C ALA A 281 -8.91 50.45 -56.50
N GLN A 282 -8.12 49.70 -55.67
CA GLN A 282 -6.64 49.70 -55.42
C GLN A 282 -5.96 50.92 -54.76
N SER A 283 -4.94 50.85 -53.89
CA SER A 283 -3.93 49.85 -53.51
C SER A 283 -3.26 50.27 -52.17
N GLY A 284 -2.52 49.37 -51.49
CA GLY A 284 -1.46 49.77 -50.55
C GLY A 284 -1.39 49.00 -49.22
N ALA A 285 -0.38 48.14 -49.10
CA ALA A 285 -0.02 47.28 -47.96
C ALA A 285 0.17 47.96 -46.59
N SER A 286 -0.13 47.24 -45.49
CA SER A 286 0.86 46.71 -44.52
C SER A 286 0.18 46.23 -43.22
N ALA A 287 0.48 45.00 -42.80
CA ALA A 287 0.31 44.48 -41.43
C ALA A 287 1.56 44.87 -40.58
N PRO A 288 1.68 44.62 -39.25
CA PRO A 288 0.86 43.68 -38.47
C PRO A 288 0.53 44.04 -36.98
N ALA A 289 -0.30 43.16 -36.43
CA ALA A 289 -0.27 42.57 -35.08
C ALA A 289 -0.79 43.35 -33.85
N GLY A 290 -1.76 42.72 -33.17
CA GLY A 290 -2.02 42.90 -31.74
C GLY A 290 -3.46 42.63 -31.32
N ASP A 291 -3.91 41.37 -31.34
CA ASP A 291 -5.06 40.84 -30.58
C ASP A 291 -5.00 41.29 -29.11
N GLY A 292 -6.07 41.51 -28.35
CA GLY A 292 -7.46 41.08 -28.46
C GLY A 292 -7.98 40.86 -27.03
N SER A 293 -9.01 41.64 -26.67
CA SER A 293 -10.11 41.47 -25.68
C SER A 293 -10.03 40.29 -24.69
N GLY A 294 -10.39 40.42 -23.41
CA GLY A 294 -11.62 41.01 -22.84
C GLY A 294 -12.22 39.96 -21.89
N GLY A 295 -12.56 40.28 -20.63
CA GLY A 295 -13.81 40.93 -20.23
C GLY A 295 -14.80 39.85 -19.76
N ALA A 296 -14.98 39.55 -18.47
CA ALA A 296 -15.65 40.32 -17.42
C ALA A 296 -17.20 40.38 -17.53
N SER A 297 -17.83 39.82 -16.48
CA SER A 297 -18.92 40.40 -15.67
C SER A 297 -20.40 40.24 -16.06
N GLY A 298 -21.19 40.07 -14.98
CA GLY A 298 -22.61 40.49 -14.82
C GLY A 298 -23.65 39.41 -15.14
N GLY A 299 -24.69 39.14 -14.36
CA GLY A 299 -25.28 39.81 -13.19
C GLY A 299 -26.82 39.69 -13.23
N GLY A 300 -27.46 39.43 -12.07
CA GLY A 300 -28.91 39.61 -11.80
C GLY A 300 -29.84 38.46 -12.24
N GLY A 301 -30.93 38.08 -11.55
CA GLY A 301 -31.60 38.53 -10.32
C GLY A 301 -33.06 38.01 -10.28
N GLY A 302 -33.58 37.74 -9.06
CA GLY A 302 -35.02 37.63 -8.65
C GLY A 302 -35.86 36.44 -9.18
N GLY A 303 -36.81 35.83 -8.46
CA GLY A 303 -37.37 36.00 -7.10
C GLY A 303 -38.65 35.14 -6.91
N GLY A 304 -39.08 34.96 -5.64
CA GLY A 304 -40.42 34.51 -5.20
C GLY A 304 -40.54 33.02 -4.81
N GLY A 305 -41.09 32.59 -3.66
CA GLY A 305 -41.71 33.25 -2.51
C GLY A 305 -42.77 32.34 -1.85
N GLY A 306 -42.68 32.14 -0.52
CA GLY A 306 -43.76 31.61 0.37
C GLY A 306 -43.68 30.12 0.75
N GLY A 307 -43.76 29.67 2.01
CA GLY A 307 -43.96 30.33 3.32
C GLY A 307 -43.92 29.29 4.46
N GLU A 308 -43.52 29.76 5.66
CA GLU A 308 -43.78 29.30 7.05
C GLU A 308 -43.56 27.82 7.46
N ALA A 309 -43.03 27.45 8.64
CA ALA A 309 -42.50 28.16 9.82
C ALA A 309 -41.78 27.12 10.72
N ALA A 310 -40.79 27.58 11.51
CA ALA A 310 -40.30 27.06 12.82
C ALA A 310 -39.85 25.57 12.93
N SER A 311 -38.73 25.16 13.51
CA SER A 311 -37.83 25.72 14.53
C SER A 311 -36.48 24.98 14.51
N GLU A 312 -35.45 25.71 14.94
CA GLU A 312 -34.19 25.25 15.54
C GLU A 312 -33.34 24.20 14.79
N LEU A 313 -32.42 24.79 14.02
CA LEU A 313 -31.13 24.23 13.61
C LEU A 313 -30.30 23.80 14.84
N GLY A 314 -30.44 22.54 15.25
CA GLY A 314 -29.50 21.85 16.13
C GLY A 314 -28.36 21.22 15.32
N GLY A 315 -27.13 21.70 15.53
CA GLY A 315 -25.96 21.43 14.70
C GLY A 315 -25.64 19.95 14.44
N GLY A 316 -25.36 19.64 13.17
CA GLY A 316 -24.55 18.47 12.83
C GLY A 316 -23.15 18.60 13.47
N PRO A 317 -22.51 17.49 13.85
CA PRO A 317 -21.20 17.53 14.49
C PRO A 317 -20.20 18.29 13.60
N PRO A 318 -19.23 19.02 14.19
CA PRO A 318 -18.36 19.92 13.45
C PRO A 318 -17.55 19.13 12.42
N VAL A 319 -17.45 19.68 11.20
CA VAL A 319 -16.36 19.36 10.28
C VAL A 319 -15.07 19.54 11.08
N VAL A 320 -14.30 18.47 11.33
CA VAL A 320 -13.06 18.57 12.13
C VAL A 320 -11.89 18.81 11.17
N PRO A 321 -11.45 20.06 10.93
CA PRO A 321 -10.20 20.29 10.22
C PRO A 321 -9.02 19.91 11.13
N PRO A 322 -7.96 19.27 10.59
CA PRO A 322 -6.75 19.00 11.34
C PRO A 322 -5.97 20.32 11.54
N PRO A 323 -5.27 20.53 12.67
CA PRO A 323 -4.43 21.71 12.86
C PRO A 323 -3.19 21.68 11.95
N PRO A 324 -2.58 22.85 11.67
CA PRO A 324 -1.62 23.03 10.59
C PRO A 324 -0.20 22.67 11.00
N LYS A 325 0.11 21.38 11.19
CA LYS A 325 1.50 20.90 11.16
C LYS A 325 1.57 19.52 10.51
N LYS A 326 2.08 19.46 9.28
CA LYS A 326 2.66 18.22 8.74
C LYS A 326 3.95 17.97 9.51
N ALA A 327 3.97 16.93 10.32
CA ALA A 327 5.17 16.54 11.03
C ALA A 327 6.19 15.91 10.07
N ALA A 328 7.48 16.17 10.33
CA ALA A 328 8.56 15.51 9.61
C ALA A 328 8.67 14.05 10.04
N ALA A 329 8.90 13.14 9.09
CA ALA A 329 9.12 11.73 9.39
C ALA A 329 10.48 11.55 10.09
N ALA A 330 10.50 10.85 11.21
CA ALA A 330 11.75 10.43 11.83
C ALA A 330 12.42 9.34 10.95
N PRO A 331 13.72 9.46 10.64
CA PRO A 331 14.38 8.63 9.61
C PRO A 331 14.47 7.14 9.95
N ASN A 332 14.35 6.75 11.22
CA ASN A 332 14.45 5.36 11.70
C ASN A 332 13.21 4.90 12.49
N ALA A 333 12.07 5.56 12.34
CA ALA A 333 10.87 5.17 13.07
C ALA A 333 10.33 3.82 12.54
N PRO A 334 9.72 2.99 13.42
CA PRO A 334 9.11 1.72 13.03
C PRO A 334 8.07 1.88 11.91
N VAL A 335 7.78 0.78 11.21
CA VAL A 335 6.77 0.70 10.13
C VAL A 335 5.81 -0.46 10.42
N GLY A 336 4.55 -0.37 10.02
CA GLY A 336 3.45 -1.25 10.46
C GLY A 336 2.98 -1.05 11.92
N PRO A 337 1.93 -1.76 12.36
CA PRO A 337 1.53 -1.77 13.76
C PRO A 337 2.67 -2.35 14.62
N VAL A 338 2.78 -1.95 15.89
CA VAL A 338 1.89 -1.06 16.64
C VAL A 338 2.29 0.41 16.46
N TRP A 339 1.34 1.29 16.13
CA TRP A 339 1.57 2.73 16.13
C TRP A 339 1.55 3.25 17.58
N ASP A 340 2.59 3.98 17.97
CA ASP A 340 2.75 4.62 19.28
C ASP A 340 3.46 5.98 19.10
N MET A 341 3.66 6.72 20.18
CA MET A 341 4.46 7.93 20.20
C MET A 341 5.88 7.67 19.65
N GLY A 342 6.37 8.57 18.79
CA GLY A 342 7.68 8.43 18.13
C GLY A 342 7.65 7.67 16.80
N TYR A 343 6.47 7.17 16.40
CA TYR A 343 6.25 6.56 15.11
C TYR A 343 6.14 7.60 13.97
N LYS A 344 6.49 7.23 12.73
CA LYS A 344 6.41 8.14 11.58
C LYS A 344 4.96 8.53 11.23
N PRO A 345 4.70 9.71 10.64
CA PRO A 345 3.37 10.04 10.16
C PRO A 345 2.76 8.93 9.29
N ASP A 346 1.51 8.52 9.59
CA ASP A 346 0.77 7.51 8.83
C ASP A 346 -0.70 7.91 8.62
N ASP A 347 -1.24 7.62 7.44
CA ASP A 347 -2.63 7.92 7.10
C ASP A 347 -3.62 7.08 7.91
N ILE A 348 -3.22 5.87 8.34
CA ILE A 348 -4.01 5.03 9.25
C ILE A 348 -4.21 5.73 10.60
N VAL A 349 -3.17 6.37 11.14
CA VAL A 349 -3.27 7.16 12.36
C VAL A 349 -4.16 8.39 12.13
N THR A 350 -4.03 9.04 10.97
CA THR A 350 -4.89 10.16 10.61
C THR A 350 -6.37 9.74 10.60
N PHE A 351 -6.71 8.62 9.97
CA PHE A 351 -8.06 8.06 10.00
C PHE A 351 -8.56 7.83 11.43
N ALA A 352 -7.75 7.21 12.28
CA ALA A 352 -8.12 6.97 13.68
C ALA A 352 -8.38 8.29 14.43
N GLN A 353 -7.59 9.34 14.17
CA GLN A 353 -7.80 10.66 14.77
C GLN A 353 -9.14 11.29 14.34
N TYR A 354 -9.49 11.24 13.05
CA TYR A 354 -10.81 11.69 12.58
C TYR A 354 -11.95 10.87 13.20
N ARG A 355 -11.75 9.56 13.35
CA ARG A 355 -12.74 8.69 13.99
C ARG A 355 -12.94 9.07 15.46
N LEU A 356 -11.86 9.23 16.21
CA LEU A 356 -11.89 9.66 17.61
C LEU A 356 -12.53 11.03 17.77
N ALA A 357 -12.23 11.98 16.87
CA ALA A 357 -12.79 13.32 16.91
C ALA A 357 -14.30 13.37 16.59
N THR A 358 -14.87 12.29 16.06
CA THR A 358 -16.29 12.16 15.71
C THR A 358 -17.04 11.14 16.58
N LEU A 359 -16.44 10.67 17.68
CA LEU A 359 -17.08 9.69 18.58
C LEU A 359 -18.36 10.23 19.26
N GLY A 360 -18.37 11.51 19.63
CA GLY A 360 -19.52 12.14 20.28
C GLY A 360 -19.73 11.72 21.74
N ASN A 361 -18.69 11.20 22.40
CA ASN A 361 -18.71 10.79 23.81
C ASN A 361 -17.52 11.37 24.59
N GLU A 362 -17.32 10.96 25.85
CA GLU A 362 -16.25 11.43 26.73
C GLU A 362 -14.82 11.18 26.20
N CYS A 363 -14.67 10.21 25.29
CA CYS A 363 -13.39 9.86 24.67
C CYS A 363 -13.10 10.63 23.39
N THR A 364 -13.96 11.58 23.00
CA THR A 364 -13.80 12.36 21.77
C THR A 364 -12.47 13.10 21.75
N LEU A 365 -11.70 12.94 20.67
CA LEU A 365 -10.40 13.62 20.51
C LEU A 365 -10.61 15.12 20.38
N LYS A 366 -10.01 15.87 21.31
CA LYS A 366 -10.07 17.34 21.34
C LYS A 366 -9.21 17.93 20.20
N PRO A 367 -9.59 19.10 19.65
CA PRO A 367 -8.78 19.80 18.63
C PRO A 367 -7.34 20.06 19.09
N GLY A 368 -6.41 20.20 18.14
CA GLY A 368 -4.99 20.49 18.42
C GLY A 368 -4.02 19.32 18.23
N TRP A 369 -4.50 18.18 17.72
CA TRP A 369 -3.69 16.99 17.44
C TRP A 369 -2.91 17.06 16.12
N THR A 370 -1.74 16.44 16.06
CA THR A 370 -0.91 16.42 14.84
C THR A 370 -1.31 15.27 13.92
N ALA A 371 -1.69 15.58 12.68
CA ALA A 371 -2.19 14.57 11.75
C ALA A 371 -1.17 13.49 11.46
N GLY A 372 -1.61 12.24 11.62
CA GLY A 372 -0.82 11.05 11.33
C GLY A 372 0.17 10.65 12.43
N ILE A 373 0.24 11.40 13.53
CA ILE A 373 1.11 11.09 14.68
C ILE A 373 0.25 10.84 15.92
N ILE A 374 0.59 9.77 16.65
CA ILE A 374 0.07 9.58 18.01
C ILE A 374 0.83 10.54 18.94
N ASP A 375 0.26 11.73 19.11
CA ASP A 375 0.66 12.69 20.14
C ASP A 375 -0.07 12.42 21.46
N GLN A 376 0.18 13.24 22.48
CA GLN A 376 -0.41 13.03 23.80
C GLN A 376 -1.94 13.09 23.77
N LEU A 377 -2.53 14.04 23.03
CA LEU A 377 -3.99 14.16 22.88
C LEU A 377 -4.60 12.90 22.24
N THR A 378 -3.96 12.41 21.17
CA THR A 378 -4.38 11.19 20.46
C THR A 378 -4.26 9.98 21.37
N LYS A 379 -3.16 9.88 22.13
CA LYS A 379 -2.91 8.78 23.06
C LYS A 379 -3.90 8.73 24.21
N ASP A 380 -4.25 9.88 24.79
CA ASP A 380 -5.21 9.98 25.88
C ASP A 380 -6.62 9.58 25.39
N SER A 381 -7.01 10.05 24.20
CA SER A 381 -8.28 9.70 23.56
C SER A 381 -8.34 8.21 23.19
N LEU A 382 -7.26 7.63 22.64
CA LEU A 382 -7.14 6.18 22.38
C LEU A 382 -7.27 5.36 23.68
N THR A 383 -6.59 5.80 24.74
CA THR A 383 -6.66 5.13 26.06
C THR A 383 -8.08 5.12 26.60
N CYS A 384 -8.76 6.27 26.56
CA CYS A 384 -10.17 6.38 26.95
C CYS A 384 -11.04 5.45 26.10
N TYR A 385 -10.88 5.48 24.77
CA TYR A 385 -11.66 4.65 23.86
C TYR A 385 -11.49 3.15 24.15
N GLN A 386 -10.24 2.69 24.30
CA GLN A 386 -9.94 1.30 24.61
C GLN A 386 -10.59 0.88 25.93
N GLN A 387 -10.46 1.71 26.98
CA GLN A 387 -11.12 1.44 28.26
C GLN A 387 -12.66 1.49 28.17
N HIS A 388 -13.22 2.33 27.32
CA HIS A 388 -14.66 2.40 27.09
C HIS A 388 -15.17 1.11 26.44
N VAL A 389 -14.54 0.65 25.35
CA VAL A 389 -14.91 -0.59 24.67
C VAL A 389 -14.70 -1.82 25.56
N MET A 390 -13.60 -1.87 26.32
CA MET A 390 -13.30 -2.98 27.24
C MET A 390 -14.25 -3.07 28.44
N ARG A 391 -15.05 -2.03 28.72
CA ARG A 391 -16.12 -2.06 29.73
C ARG A 391 -17.48 -2.50 29.14
N ASP A 392 -17.63 -2.48 27.82
CA ASP A 392 -18.87 -2.88 27.15
C ASP A 392 -19.00 -4.40 27.07
N LYS A 393 -19.95 -4.93 27.87
CA LYS A 393 -20.27 -6.36 27.92
C LYS A 393 -20.92 -6.91 26.64
N LYS A 394 -21.28 -6.05 25.69
CA LYS A 394 -21.84 -6.47 24.39
C LYS A 394 -20.75 -6.80 23.36
N SER A 395 -19.53 -6.33 23.57
CA SER A 395 -18.38 -6.55 22.69
C SER A 395 -17.55 -7.77 23.12
N SER A 396 -16.61 -8.20 22.28
CA SER A 396 -15.69 -9.30 22.62
C SER A 396 -14.60 -8.91 23.64
N MET A 397 -14.40 -7.60 23.87
CA MET A 397 -13.39 -7.04 24.79
C MET A 397 -11.98 -7.63 24.54
N GLN A 398 -11.54 -7.68 23.27
CA GLN A 398 -10.24 -8.23 22.86
C GLN A 398 -9.21 -7.17 22.47
N LEU A 399 -9.53 -5.88 22.62
CA LEU A 399 -8.61 -4.77 22.27
C LEU A 399 -7.20 -4.96 22.85
N THR A 400 -7.12 -5.22 24.15
CA THR A 400 -5.83 -5.36 24.84
C THR A 400 -5.21 -6.75 24.71
N ALA A 401 -5.89 -7.71 24.06
CA ALA A 401 -5.32 -9.03 23.80
C ALA A 401 -4.15 -8.94 22.83
N THR A 402 -4.26 -8.06 21.83
CA THR A 402 -3.20 -7.79 20.85
C THR A 402 -2.49 -6.46 21.15
N ASP A 403 -3.23 -5.44 21.59
CA ASP A 403 -2.69 -4.10 21.83
C ASP A 403 -2.40 -3.92 23.33
N LYS A 404 -1.38 -4.65 23.82
CA LYS A 404 -1.10 -4.78 25.27
C LYS A 404 -0.87 -3.45 25.99
N LYS A 405 -0.35 -2.44 25.28
CA LYS A 405 -0.10 -1.10 25.81
C LYS A 405 -1.28 -0.20 25.46
N LEU A 406 -1.95 0.35 26.46
CA LEU A 406 -3.01 1.34 26.23
C LEU A 406 -2.47 2.61 25.56
N GLY A 407 -3.34 3.25 24.78
CA GLY A 407 -3.03 4.46 24.05
C GLY A 407 -2.23 4.22 22.76
N THR A 408 -1.97 2.98 22.40
CA THR A 408 -1.43 2.62 21.08
C THR A 408 -2.53 2.27 20.11
N LEU A 409 -2.27 2.46 18.83
CA LEU A 409 -3.12 1.94 17.77
C LEU A 409 -2.46 0.67 17.26
N GLY A 410 -2.99 -0.49 17.64
CA GLY A 410 -2.57 -1.78 17.10
C GLY A 410 -3.68 -2.44 16.32
N ARG A 411 -3.58 -3.75 16.11
CA ARG A 411 -4.48 -4.48 15.22
C ARG A 411 -5.91 -4.45 15.74
N ALA A 412 -6.09 -4.79 17.00
CA ALA A 412 -7.41 -4.91 17.59
C ALA A 412 -8.11 -3.54 17.67
N THR A 413 -7.37 -2.49 18.08
CA THR A 413 -7.89 -1.12 18.16
C THR A 413 -8.24 -0.57 16.78
N LEU A 414 -7.45 -0.87 15.75
CA LEU A 414 -7.80 -0.43 14.41
C LEU A 414 -9.03 -1.17 13.86
N THR A 415 -9.18 -2.49 14.07
CA THR A 415 -10.40 -3.23 13.73
C THR A 415 -11.64 -2.59 14.36
N SER A 416 -11.52 -2.29 15.66
CA SER A 416 -12.57 -1.67 16.45
C SER A 416 -12.96 -0.28 15.91
N MET A 417 -11.96 0.56 15.59
CA MET A 417 -12.18 1.87 14.98
C MET A 417 -12.87 1.80 13.61
N TRP A 418 -12.50 0.84 12.77
CA TRP A 418 -13.15 0.61 11.47
C TRP A 418 -14.62 0.24 11.64
N ALA A 419 -14.91 -0.67 12.58
CA ALA A 419 -16.25 -1.21 12.80
C ALA A 419 -17.18 -0.28 13.60
N GLN A 420 -16.62 0.67 14.34
CA GLN A 420 -17.38 1.57 15.20
C GLN A 420 -18.46 2.30 14.39
N GLY A 421 -19.70 2.33 14.90
CA GLY A 421 -20.81 3.08 14.31
C GLY A 421 -21.53 2.38 13.15
N ILE A 422 -21.09 1.20 12.73
CA ILE A 422 -21.81 0.37 11.77
C ILE A 422 -23.06 -0.21 12.45
N ARG A 423 -24.21 -0.12 11.77
CA ARG A 423 -25.44 -0.84 12.16
C ARG A 423 -25.71 -1.97 11.17
N ALA A 424 -26.18 -3.12 11.66
CA ALA A 424 -26.41 -4.32 10.85
C ALA A 424 -27.31 -4.05 9.63
N GLU A 425 -28.29 -3.15 9.77
CA GLU A 425 -29.22 -2.77 8.72
C GLU A 425 -28.56 -2.07 7.54
N GLN A 426 -27.46 -1.34 7.79
CA GLN A 426 -26.74 -0.57 6.76
C GLN A 426 -25.83 -1.43 5.88
N VAL A 427 -25.56 -2.68 6.32
CA VAL A 427 -24.63 -3.62 5.69
C VAL A 427 -25.30 -4.95 5.33
N LYS A 428 -26.63 -4.98 5.25
CA LYS A 428 -27.40 -6.14 4.79
C LYS A 428 -26.98 -6.53 3.35
N PRO A 429 -27.14 -7.81 2.96
CA PRO A 429 -26.87 -8.25 1.59
C PRO A 429 -27.53 -7.33 0.55
N GLY A 430 -26.74 -6.88 -0.43
CA GLY A 430 -27.17 -5.95 -1.47
C GLY A 430 -27.12 -4.47 -1.11
N ALA A 431 -26.94 -4.09 0.16
CA ALA A 431 -26.79 -2.69 0.57
C ALA A 431 -25.61 -2.02 -0.14
N LYS A 432 -25.75 -0.75 -0.51
CA LYS A 432 -24.69 0.06 -1.12
C LYS A 432 -24.48 1.34 -0.32
N THR A 433 -23.69 1.25 0.74
CA THR A 433 -23.49 2.33 1.72
C THR A 433 -22.00 2.50 2.03
N TYR A 434 -21.65 3.62 2.66
CA TYR A 434 -20.29 3.80 3.18
C TYR A 434 -19.98 2.81 4.33
N GLN A 435 -20.99 2.42 5.11
CA GLN A 435 -20.82 1.42 6.18
C GLN A 435 -20.39 0.06 5.64
N VAL A 436 -20.75 -0.29 4.40
CA VAL A 436 -20.21 -1.48 3.73
C VAL A 436 -18.71 -1.33 3.47
N THR A 437 -18.23 -0.13 3.10
CA THR A 437 -16.80 0.16 2.95
C THR A 437 -16.06 0.08 4.28
N GLN A 438 -16.64 0.60 5.36
CA GLN A 438 -16.09 0.46 6.71
C GLN A 438 -16.00 -1.01 7.14
N LEU A 439 -17.06 -1.78 6.90
CA LEU A 439 -17.10 -3.21 7.21
C LEU A 439 -16.04 -3.98 6.41
N ALA A 440 -15.88 -3.67 5.12
CA ALA A 440 -14.86 -4.28 4.28
C ALA A 440 -13.45 -3.99 4.80
N ALA A 441 -13.17 -2.75 5.24
CA ALA A 441 -11.89 -2.39 5.85
C ALA A 441 -11.67 -3.14 7.17
N ALA A 442 -12.69 -3.20 8.05
CA ALA A 442 -12.62 -3.92 9.32
C ALA A 442 -12.33 -5.41 9.11
N LEU A 443 -13.03 -6.07 8.20
CA LEU A 443 -12.87 -7.50 7.92
C LEU A 443 -11.55 -7.81 7.24
N TRP A 444 -11.13 -6.98 6.27
CA TRP A 444 -9.84 -7.13 5.61
C TRP A 444 -8.71 -7.09 6.64
N TRP A 445 -8.74 -6.13 7.54
CA TRP A 445 -7.74 -5.99 8.60
C TRP A 445 -7.82 -7.11 9.65
N ALA A 446 -9.03 -7.43 10.13
CA ALA A 446 -9.24 -8.43 11.18
C ALA A 446 -8.88 -9.86 10.76
N ASN A 447 -9.04 -10.20 9.48
CA ASN A 447 -8.80 -11.56 8.96
C ASN A 447 -7.34 -11.85 8.61
N GLN A 448 -6.45 -10.86 8.66
CA GLN A 448 -5.03 -11.06 8.39
C GLN A 448 -4.31 -11.62 9.61
N ALA A 449 -3.51 -12.68 9.45
CA ALA A 449 -2.67 -13.25 10.52
C ALA A 449 -1.34 -12.49 10.70
N GLY A 450 -0.77 -12.03 9.58
CA GLY A 450 0.37 -11.13 9.50
C GLY A 450 0.09 -10.05 8.47
N ILE A 451 0.77 -8.91 8.60
CA ILE A 451 0.49 -7.69 7.85
C ILE A 451 1.73 -7.33 7.04
N SER A 452 1.64 -7.55 5.72
CA SER A 452 2.68 -7.15 4.79
C SER A 452 2.62 -5.64 4.51
N ASP A 453 3.68 -5.09 3.91
CA ASP A 453 3.65 -3.69 3.45
C ASP A 453 2.58 -3.46 2.35
N ALA A 454 2.21 -4.50 1.58
CA ALA A 454 1.12 -4.42 0.61
C ALA A 454 -0.25 -4.31 1.29
N ASP A 455 -0.43 -5.02 2.40
CA ASP A 455 -1.65 -4.93 3.21
C ASP A 455 -1.77 -3.53 3.81
N LEU A 456 -0.69 -3.01 4.42
CA LEU A 456 -0.65 -1.65 4.96
C LEU A 456 -1.01 -0.59 3.91
N ASN A 457 -0.54 -0.73 2.68
CA ASN A 457 -0.88 0.21 1.61
C ASN A 457 -2.37 0.16 1.26
N ARG A 458 -2.96 -1.03 1.25
CA ARG A 458 -4.41 -1.18 1.03
C ARG A 458 -5.22 -0.59 2.19
N ASP A 459 -4.75 -0.75 3.42
CA ASP A 459 -5.41 -0.15 4.59
C ASP A 459 -5.27 1.38 4.60
N ARG A 460 -4.17 1.93 4.06
CA ARG A 460 -4.05 3.38 3.79
C ARG A 460 -5.06 3.85 2.73
N ASP A 461 -5.31 3.08 1.69
CA ASP A 461 -6.36 3.42 0.71
C ASP A 461 -7.75 3.45 1.35
N TYR A 462 -8.04 2.55 2.30
CA TYR A 462 -9.26 2.62 3.10
C TYR A 462 -9.25 3.83 4.06
N ALA A 463 -8.10 4.13 4.67
CA ALA A 463 -7.91 5.28 5.55
C ALA A 463 -8.27 6.58 4.83
N HIS A 464 -7.78 6.77 3.59
CA HIS A 464 -8.13 7.93 2.76
C HIS A 464 -9.64 8.04 2.53
N LYS A 465 -10.32 6.94 2.15
CA LYS A 465 -11.78 6.94 1.96
C LYS A 465 -12.53 7.33 3.23
N GLY A 466 -12.04 6.94 4.40
CA GLY A 466 -12.63 7.32 5.68
C GLY A 466 -12.33 8.75 6.10
N ILE A 467 -11.10 9.22 5.88
CA ILE A 467 -10.72 10.61 6.09
C ILE A 467 -11.61 11.53 5.25
N ASP A 468 -11.81 11.21 3.98
CA ASP A 468 -12.68 11.98 3.08
C ASP A 468 -14.13 11.99 3.57
N TYR A 469 -14.64 10.85 4.05
CA TYR A 469 -15.97 10.74 4.64
C TYR A 469 -16.14 11.63 5.89
N PHE A 470 -15.15 11.64 6.80
CA PHE A 470 -15.22 12.48 8.00
C PHE A 470 -15.06 13.97 7.67
N LYS A 471 -14.17 14.33 6.74
CA LYS A 471 -14.03 15.71 6.25
C LYS A 471 -15.31 16.23 5.59
N ALA A 472 -16.07 15.35 4.95
CA ALA A 472 -17.37 15.66 4.37
C ALA A 472 -18.52 15.68 5.41
N GLY A 473 -18.21 15.70 6.71
CA GLY A 473 -19.24 15.73 7.76
C GLY A 473 -20.07 14.44 7.82
N GLN A 474 -19.44 13.30 7.52
CA GLN A 474 -20.09 11.98 7.49
C GLN A 474 -21.20 11.88 6.43
N GLN A 475 -21.10 12.68 5.37
CA GLN A 475 -21.96 12.61 4.19
C GLN A 475 -21.18 12.12 2.96
N GLY A 476 -21.87 11.39 2.08
CA GLY A 476 -21.24 10.81 0.89
C GLY A 476 -20.23 9.71 1.22
N GLY A 477 -19.10 9.72 0.52
CA GLY A 477 -18.02 8.73 0.66
C GLY A 477 -18.03 7.66 -0.44
N TYR A 478 -16.94 6.88 -0.48
CA TYR A 478 -16.83 5.74 -1.39
C TYR A 478 -17.82 4.65 -0.97
N LEU A 479 -18.77 4.31 -1.84
CA LEU A 479 -19.81 3.33 -1.53
C LEU A 479 -19.46 1.96 -2.10
N MET A 480 -19.38 0.95 -1.22
CA MET A 480 -19.27 -0.45 -1.61
C MET A 480 -20.62 -1.15 -1.53
N LYS A 481 -20.78 -2.22 -2.32
CA LYS A 481 -21.95 -3.09 -2.28
C LYS A 481 -21.67 -4.28 -1.39
N SER A 482 -22.61 -4.65 -0.52
CA SER A 482 -22.57 -5.90 0.22
C SER A 482 -22.83 -7.04 -0.76
N ASP A 483 -21.76 -7.63 -1.28
CA ASP A 483 -21.78 -8.67 -2.29
C ASP A 483 -21.37 -10.05 -1.73
N ALA A 484 -21.25 -11.04 -2.61
CA ALA A 484 -20.86 -12.40 -2.22
C ALA A 484 -19.41 -12.47 -1.69
N GLY A 485 -18.53 -11.57 -2.15
CA GLY A 485 -17.15 -11.49 -1.67
C GLY A 485 -17.11 -11.02 -0.22
N LEU A 486 -17.86 -9.98 0.11
CA LEU A 486 -18.00 -9.52 1.49
C LEU A 486 -18.65 -10.59 2.37
N ALA A 487 -19.69 -11.28 1.87
CA ALA A 487 -20.31 -12.39 2.60
C ALA A 487 -19.31 -13.52 2.90
N SER A 488 -18.38 -13.82 1.98
CA SER A 488 -17.30 -14.78 2.24
C SER A 488 -16.35 -14.29 3.33
N ALA A 489 -15.91 -13.03 3.26
CA ALA A 489 -15.02 -12.45 4.28
C ALA A 489 -15.67 -12.42 5.67
N ILE A 490 -16.99 -12.20 5.75
CA ILE A 490 -17.76 -12.31 6.99
C ILE A 490 -17.73 -13.75 7.53
N LYS A 491 -17.91 -14.77 6.68
CA LYS A 491 -17.83 -16.18 7.10
C LYS A 491 -16.45 -16.54 7.62
N ASP A 492 -15.41 -16.09 6.94
CA ASP A 492 -14.02 -16.32 7.36
C ASP A 492 -13.79 -15.72 8.75
N TYR A 493 -14.20 -14.46 8.95
CA TYR A 493 -14.13 -13.80 10.25
C TYR A 493 -14.90 -14.56 11.32
N GLN A 494 -16.18 -14.86 11.07
CA GLN A 494 -17.04 -15.60 11.98
C GLN A 494 -16.43 -16.95 12.37
N SER A 495 -15.82 -17.65 11.42
CA SER A 495 -15.11 -18.91 11.66
C SER A 495 -13.98 -18.74 12.68
N TYR A 496 -13.09 -17.76 12.48
CA TYR A 496 -11.94 -17.55 13.37
C TYR A 496 -12.32 -17.11 14.77
N VAL A 497 -13.39 -16.32 14.89
CA VAL A 497 -13.84 -15.82 16.19
C VAL A 497 -14.87 -16.73 16.86
N GLY A 498 -15.21 -17.88 16.26
CA GLY A 498 -16.14 -18.85 16.85
C GLY A 498 -17.60 -18.42 16.84
N LEU A 499 -18.00 -17.59 15.87
CA LEU A 499 -19.39 -17.23 15.60
C LEU A 499 -20.00 -18.14 14.52
N PRO A 500 -21.34 -18.27 14.45
CA PRO A 500 -22.00 -18.96 13.35
C PRO A 500 -21.64 -18.32 12.01
N GLN A 501 -21.20 -19.12 11.03
CA GLN A 501 -20.73 -18.69 9.71
C GLN A 501 -21.88 -18.35 8.76
N THR A 502 -22.73 -17.41 9.15
CA THR A 502 -23.91 -17.00 8.38
C THR A 502 -23.54 -16.22 7.12
N GLY A 503 -22.37 -15.56 7.10
CA GLY A 503 -21.99 -14.62 6.04
C GLY A 503 -22.77 -13.32 6.07
N VAL A 504 -23.50 -13.08 7.16
CA VAL A 504 -24.25 -11.85 7.42
C VAL A 504 -23.61 -11.16 8.62
N ALA A 505 -23.25 -9.88 8.45
CA ALA A 505 -22.72 -9.06 9.53
C ALA A 505 -23.86 -8.60 10.45
N ASP A 506 -24.37 -9.55 11.24
CA ASP A 506 -25.38 -9.29 12.26
C ASP A 506 -24.81 -8.46 13.43
N THR A 507 -25.70 -8.03 14.32
CA THR A 507 -25.32 -7.22 15.49
C THR A 507 -24.20 -7.86 16.31
N LYS A 508 -24.22 -9.20 16.47
CA LYS A 508 -23.19 -9.91 17.23
C LYS A 508 -21.83 -9.85 16.52
N THR A 509 -21.80 -10.10 15.22
CA THR A 509 -20.60 -10.01 14.38
C THR A 509 -20.01 -8.61 14.41
N ILE A 510 -20.85 -7.57 14.28
CA ILE A 510 -20.41 -6.17 14.36
C ILE A 510 -19.85 -5.85 15.76
N ASN A 511 -20.53 -6.27 16.82
CA ASN A 511 -20.05 -6.03 18.20
C ASN A 511 -18.71 -6.70 18.49
N TRP A 512 -18.43 -7.86 17.86
CA TRP A 512 -17.15 -8.54 17.99
C TRP A 512 -16.02 -7.80 17.26
N LEU A 513 -16.31 -7.25 16.06
CA LEU A 513 -15.37 -6.36 15.38
C LEU A 513 -15.11 -5.10 16.20
N VAL A 514 -16.16 -4.48 16.76
CA VAL A 514 -16.07 -3.35 17.68
C VAL A 514 -15.29 -3.72 18.95
N GLY A 515 -15.39 -4.96 19.44
CA GLY A 515 -14.60 -5.44 20.57
C GLY A 515 -13.12 -5.67 20.26
N GLY A 516 -12.71 -5.50 18.99
CA GLY A 516 -11.33 -5.68 18.55
C GLY A 516 -10.94 -7.14 18.32
N ASP A 517 -11.90 -8.04 18.12
CA ASP A 517 -11.57 -9.43 17.82
C ASP A 517 -10.92 -9.56 16.45
N VAL A 518 -9.80 -10.26 16.38
CA VAL A 518 -9.00 -10.45 15.17
C VAL A 518 -8.48 -11.87 15.10
N LYS A 519 -8.15 -12.33 13.89
CA LYS A 519 -7.45 -13.59 13.67
C LYS A 519 -6.08 -13.56 14.35
N ASP A 520 -5.71 -14.69 14.95
CA ASP A 520 -4.47 -14.90 15.70
C ASP A 520 -4.27 -13.85 16.81
N ARG A 521 -5.22 -13.87 17.77
CA ARG A 521 -5.19 -13.02 18.96
C ARG A 521 -3.81 -13.09 19.63
N GLY A 522 -3.26 -11.93 20.00
CA GLY A 522 -1.96 -11.84 20.65
C GLY A 522 -0.77 -11.68 19.71
N ASN A 523 -0.97 -11.74 18.39
CA ASN A 523 0.05 -11.37 17.41
C ASN A 523 -0.16 -9.91 16.92
N PRO A 524 0.78 -8.97 17.16
CA PRO A 524 0.68 -7.59 16.67
C PRO A 524 0.73 -7.48 15.15
N GLY A 525 1.11 -8.55 14.44
CA GLY A 525 0.98 -8.72 13.00
C GLY A 525 2.07 -8.11 12.14
N ARG A 526 3.22 -7.74 12.70
CA ARG A 526 4.45 -7.51 11.91
C ARG A 526 5.59 -8.35 12.45
#